data_AF-A0A7M2SVF2-F1
#
_entry.id   AF-A0A7M2SVF2-F1
#
_cell.length_a   1.000
_cell.length_b   1.000
_cell.length_c   1.000
_cell.angle_alpha   90.00
_cell.angle_beta   90.00
_cell.angle_gamma   90.00
#
_symmetry.space_group_name_H-M   'P 1'
#
loop_
_entity.id
_entity.type
_entity.pdbx_description
1 polymer ?
#
loop_
_entity_poly.entity_id
_entity_poly.type
_entity_poly.pdbx_seq_one_letter_code
_entity_poly.pdbx_strand_id
1 'polypeptide(L)'
;MTTTAPFLDQYRQTAQRARVVAEIARDRYTTEDSIRAALAGIAARLDAAAREFEAVPPGAYEELPTEATEELFMAEQIAVDHPAALFPAELGEYVLVPLVDRELPFPRPLNPARPEFAKFAQREAVQAHALHLLHADGTHQWERTDDWLRQVFKVWEKHLRLAAEVRVDNGRPCNQH
;
A
#
# COMPACT_ATOMS: atom_id res chain seq x y z
N MET A 1 14.65 -16.48 -17.47
CA MET A 1 14.65 -17.66 -16.58
C MET A 1 13.99 -17.20 -15.29
N THR A 2 12.73 -17.55 -15.10
CA THR A 2 11.95 -17.23 -13.90
C THR A 2 12.34 -18.23 -12.83
N THR A 3 13.18 -17.81 -11.88
CA THR A 3 13.50 -18.61 -10.69
C THR A 3 12.29 -18.52 -9.76
N THR A 4 11.37 -19.49 -9.87
CA THR A 4 10.28 -19.64 -8.91
C THR A 4 10.91 -20.05 -7.58
N ALA A 5 10.92 -19.15 -6.60
CA ALA A 5 11.30 -19.51 -5.24
C ALA A 5 10.42 -20.68 -4.75
N PRO A 6 10.97 -21.67 -4.02
CA PRO A 6 10.17 -22.78 -3.52
C PRO A 6 9.00 -22.23 -2.69
N PHE A 7 7.80 -22.79 -2.84
CA PHE A 7 6.54 -22.32 -2.21
C PHE A 7 6.64 -22.01 -0.70
N LEU A 8 7.48 -22.76 0.03
CA LEU A 8 7.80 -22.52 1.45
C LEU A 8 8.42 -21.15 1.75
N ASP A 9 9.12 -20.59 0.78
CA ASP A 9 9.75 -19.29 0.86
C ASP A 9 8.74 -18.17 0.56
N GLN A 10 7.72 -18.43 -0.26
CA GLN A 10 6.72 -17.42 -0.64
C GLN A 10 5.91 -16.92 0.56
N TYR A 11 5.40 -17.82 1.41
CA TYR A 11 4.67 -17.42 2.62
C TYR A 11 5.54 -16.64 3.60
N ARG A 12 6.81 -17.00 3.74
CA ARG A 12 7.78 -16.25 4.57
C ARG A 12 8.06 -14.87 3.99
N GLN A 13 8.24 -14.76 2.68
CA GLN A 13 8.41 -13.49 1.99
C GLN A 13 7.16 -12.61 2.12
N THR A 14 5.95 -13.18 2.03
CA THR A 14 4.69 -12.47 2.25
C THR A 14 4.58 -11.97 3.70
N ALA A 15 4.91 -12.82 4.68
CA ALA A 15 4.95 -12.42 6.09
C ALA A 15 5.96 -11.27 6.34
N GLN A 16 7.15 -11.35 5.72
CA GLN A 16 8.14 -10.28 5.78
C GLN A 16 7.60 -8.97 5.19
N ARG A 17 6.95 -9.02 4.02
CA ARG A 17 6.33 -7.84 3.41
C ARG A 17 5.28 -7.22 4.33
N ALA A 18 4.39 -8.03 4.91
CA ALA A 18 3.39 -7.56 5.86
C ALA A 18 4.02 -6.82 7.05
N ARG A 19 5.10 -7.37 7.63
CA ARG A 19 5.85 -6.72 8.72
C ARG A 19 6.46 -5.39 8.32
N VAL A 20 7.08 -5.33 7.15
CA VAL A 20 7.66 -4.07 6.65
C VAL A 20 6.57 -3.01 6.50
N VAL A 21 5.40 -3.37 5.95
CA VAL A 21 4.28 -2.42 5.85
C VAL A 21 3.76 -2.01 7.23
N ALA A 22 3.74 -2.94 8.21
CA ALA A 22 3.42 -2.62 9.60
C ALA A 22 4.43 -1.64 10.22
N GLU A 23 5.72 -1.82 9.96
CA GLU A 23 6.79 -0.89 10.38
C GLU A 23 6.59 0.49 9.75
N ILE A 24 6.30 0.57 8.45
CA ILE A 24 5.98 1.82 7.77
C ILE A 24 4.80 2.53 8.45
N ALA A 25 3.79 1.79 8.93
CA ALA A 25 2.67 2.37 9.68
C ALA A 25 3.12 2.92 11.04
N ARG A 26 3.96 2.19 11.78
CA ARG A 26 4.49 2.62 13.10
C ARG A 26 5.44 3.83 12.99
N ASP A 27 6.23 3.89 11.94
CA ASP A 27 7.23 4.96 11.71
C ASP A 27 6.58 6.31 11.39
N ARG A 28 5.29 6.34 11.04
CA ARG A 28 4.57 7.57 10.73
C ARG A 28 4.23 8.35 11.99
N TYR A 29 4.87 9.50 12.13
CA TYR A 29 4.55 10.46 13.17
C TYR A 29 3.28 11.26 12.86
N THR A 30 2.40 11.38 13.86
CA THR A 30 1.25 12.28 13.85
C THR A 30 0.91 12.73 15.27
N THR A 31 0.36 13.94 15.40
CA THR A 31 -0.18 14.46 16.66
C THR A 31 -1.67 14.20 16.82
N GLU A 32 -2.36 13.79 15.76
CA GLU A 32 -3.81 13.52 15.79
C GLU A 32 -4.07 12.10 16.29
N ASP A 33 -4.82 11.97 17.39
CA ASP A 33 -5.04 10.67 18.05
C ASP A 33 -5.86 9.70 17.19
N SER A 34 -6.80 10.19 16.38
CA SER A 34 -7.57 9.36 15.44
C SER A 34 -6.68 8.74 14.37
N ILE A 35 -5.76 9.51 13.80
CA ILE A 35 -4.79 9.03 12.81
C ILE A 35 -3.79 8.07 13.48
N ARG A 36 -3.33 8.38 14.69
CA ARG A 36 -2.44 7.52 15.46
C ARG A 36 -3.07 6.16 15.72
N ALA A 37 -4.35 6.14 16.12
CA ALA A 37 -5.11 4.91 16.34
C ALA A 37 -5.28 4.10 15.05
N ALA A 38 -5.57 4.76 13.92
CA ALA A 38 -5.67 4.10 12.62
C ALA A 38 -4.34 3.46 12.19
N LEU A 39 -3.22 4.18 12.33
CA LEU A 39 -1.88 3.66 12.03
C LEU A 39 -1.52 2.46 12.90
N ALA A 40 -1.82 2.53 14.20
CA ALA A 40 -1.63 1.40 15.12
C ALA A 40 -2.52 0.21 14.75
N GLY A 41 -3.77 0.46 14.34
CA GLY A 41 -4.70 -0.56 13.86
C GLY A 41 -4.19 -1.27 12.60
N ILE A 42 -3.77 -0.51 11.58
CA ILE A 42 -3.16 -1.05 10.36
C ILE A 42 -1.95 -1.92 10.71
N ALA A 43 -1.03 -1.42 11.55
CA ALA A 43 0.15 -2.17 11.95
C ALA A 43 -0.20 -3.49 12.67
N ALA A 44 -1.17 -3.46 13.60
CA ALA A 44 -1.59 -4.64 14.34
C ALA A 44 -2.23 -5.71 13.43
N ARG A 45 -3.04 -5.29 12.46
CA ARG A 45 -3.65 -6.18 11.45
C ARG A 45 -2.59 -6.81 10.55
N LEU A 46 -1.61 -6.03 10.11
CA LEU A 46 -0.50 -6.54 9.30
C LEU A 46 0.41 -7.52 10.08
N ASP A 47 0.66 -7.27 11.37
CA ASP A 47 1.36 -8.25 12.22
C ASP A 47 0.56 -9.55 12.41
N ALA A 48 -0.76 -9.46 12.50
CA ALA A 48 -1.63 -10.62 12.55
C ALA A 48 -1.54 -11.40 11.24
N ALA A 49 -1.71 -10.74 10.09
CA ALA A 49 -1.54 -11.37 8.78
C ALA A 49 -0.16 -12.04 8.63
N ALA A 50 0.92 -11.38 9.06
CA ALA A 50 2.27 -11.95 9.02
C ALA A 50 2.38 -13.25 9.83
N ARG A 51 1.76 -13.31 11.02
CA ARG A 51 1.73 -14.52 11.85
C ARG A 51 0.94 -15.65 11.19
N GLU A 52 -0.19 -15.33 10.58
CA GLU A 52 -1.00 -16.33 9.86
C GLU A 52 -0.27 -16.88 8.63
N PHE A 53 0.43 -16.04 7.86
CA PHE A 53 1.28 -16.52 6.77
C PHE A 53 2.41 -17.44 7.24
N GLU A 54 3.00 -17.18 8.42
CA GLU A 54 4.03 -18.08 8.98
C GLU A 54 3.49 -19.37 9.56
N ALA A 55 2.22 -19.38 9.98
CA ALA A 55 1.56 -20.56 10.50
C ALA A 55 1.21 -21.59 9.41
N VAL A 56 1.27 -21.19 8.14
CA VAL A 56 0.96 -22.08 7.01
C VAL A 56 1.93 -23.27 6.97
N PRO A 57 1.42 -24.50 7.05
CA PRO A 57 2.27 -25.69 6.99
C PRO A 57 3.01 -25.80 5.65
N PRO A 58 4.26 -26.30 5.67
CA PRO A 58 4.98 -26.67 4.44
C PRO A 58 4.16 -27.62 3.56
N GLY A 59 3.93 -27.22 2.31
CA GLY A 59 3.18 -28.04 1.35
C GLY A 59 1.66 -27.96 1.48
N ALA A 60 1.11 -27.00 2.23
CA ALA A 60 -0.27 -26.56 2.00
C ALA A 60 -0.32 -25.88 0.62
N TYR A 61 -1.05 -26.46 -0.32
CA TYR A 61 -1.16 -25.96 -1.68
C TYR A 61 -2.57 -25.43 -1.96
N GLU A 62 -2.62 -24.41 -2.81
CA GLU A 62 -3.76 -23.94 -3.62
C GLU A 62 -4.54 -22.71 -3.13
N GLU A 63 -4.60 -22.39 -1.83
CA GLU A 63 -5.42 -21.26 -1.36
C GLU A 63 -4.67 -20.27 -0.47
N LEU A 64 -5.00 -18.98 -0.62
CA LEU A 64 -4.53 -17.95 0.30
C LEU A 64 -5.10 -18.24 1.70
N PRO A 65 -4.28 -18.19 2.77
CA PRO A 65 -4.76 -18.44 4.13
C PRO A 65 -5.87 -17.45 4.47
N THR A 66 -7.05 -17.98 4.76
CA THR A 66 -8.26 -17.16 4.96
C THR A 66 -8.05 -16.11 6.04
N GLU A 67 -7.51 -16.51 7.19
CA GLU A 67 -7.24 -15.64 8.33
C GLU A 67 -6.24 -14.53 7.95
N ALA A 68 -5.18 -14.86 7.20
CA ALA A 68 -4.23 -13.86 6.73
C ALA A 68 -4.89 -12.84 5.78
N THR A 69 -5.74 -13.31 4.87
CA THR A 69 -6.46 -12.43 3.93
C THR A 69 -7.51 -11.56 4.61
N GLU A 70 -8.20 -12.07 5.63
CA GLU A 70 -9.13 -11.30 6.45
C GLU A 70 -8.40 -10.18 7.20
N GLU A 71 -7.24 -10.47 7.79
CA GLU A 71 -6.43 -9.45 8.47
C GLU A 71 -5.91 -8.37 7.50
N LEU A 72 -5.51 -8.75 6.27
CA LEU A 72 -5.18 -7.78 5.22
C LEU A 72 -6.38 -6.91 4.83
N PHE A 73 -7.54 -7.52 4.62
CA PHE A 73 -8.79 -6.80 4.31
C PHE A 73 -9.17 -5.82 5.42
N MET A 74 -9.02 -6.21 6.68
CA MET A 74 -9.29 -5.32 7.82
C MET A 74 -8.28 -4.16 7.88
N ALA A 75 -7.01 -4.37 7.52
CA ALA A 75 -6.04 -3.29 7.42
C ALA A 75 -6.42 -2.29 6.30
N GLU A 76 -6.86 -2.80 5.15
CA GLU A 76 -7.35 -2.01 4.02
C GLU A 76 -8.61 -1.22 4.37
N GLN A 77 -9.55 -1.84 5.08
CA GLN A 77 -10.75 -1.16 5.57
C GLN A 77 -10.39 0.03 6.48
N ILE A 78 -9.43 -0.13 7.39
CA ILE A 78 -8.95 0.98 8.22
C ILE A 78 -8.32 2.09 7.35
N ALA A 79 -7.55 1.73 6.31
CA ALA A 79 -6.97 2.71 5.40
C ALA A 79 -8.04 3.50 4.61
N VAL A 80 -9.14 2.84 4.22
CA VAL A 80 -10.29 3.46 3.55
C VAL A 80 -11.04 4.39 4.49
N ASP A 81 -11.32 3.94 5.73
CA ASP A 81 -12.07 4.72 6.73
C ASP A 81 -11.25 5.92 7.26
N HIS A 82 -9.92 5.80 7.23
CA HIS A 82 -8.99 6.83 7.70
C HIS A 82 -8.02 7.26 6.59
N PRO A 83 -8.48 7.97 5.54
CA PRO A 83 -7.62 8.36 4.42
C PRO A 83 -6.46 9.29 4.83
N ALA A 84 -6.59 9.99 5.96
CA ALA A 84 -5.52 10.79 6.55
C ALA A 84 -4.35 9.95 7.12
N ALA A 85 -4.52 8.64 7.26
CA ALA A 85 -3.43 7.70 7.54
C ALA A 85 -2.51 7.50 6.32
N LEU A 86 -2.93 7.93 5.12
CA LEU A 86 -2.14 7.94 3.87
C LEU A 86 -1.64 6.56 3.43
N PHE A 87 -2.42 5.51 3.66
CA PHE A 87 -2.20 4.17 3.11
C PHE A 87 -3.10 3.95 1.88
N PRO A 88 -2.63 3.26 0.83
CA PRO A 88 -3.49 2.87 -0.28
C PRO A 88 -4.56 1.88 0.21
N ALA A 89 -5.73 1.92 -0.41
CA ALA A 89 -6.85 1.02 -0.12
C ALA A 89 -6.55 -0.44 -0.51
N GLU A 90 -5.58 -0.66 -1.39
CA GLU A 90 -5.19 -1.97 -1.93
C GLU A 90 -3.76 -2.33 -1.43
N LEU A 91 -3.43 -1.98 -0.18
CA LEU A 91 -2.09 -2.21 0.38
C LEU A 91 -1.73 -3.71 0.43
N GLY A 92 -2.73 -4.59 0.52
CA GLY A 92 -2.58 -6.04 0.57
C GLY A 92 -1.97 -6.59 -0.71
N GLU A 93 -2.21 -5.97 -1.87
CA GLU A 93 -1.62 -6.40 -3.15
C GLU A 93 -0.08 -6.28 -3.13
N TYR A 94 0.49 -5.33 -2.39
CA TYR A 94 1.95 -5.22 -2.19
C TYR A 94 2.52 -6.32 -1.29
N VAL A 95 1.70 -6.79 -0.34
CA VAL A 95 2.04 -7.89 0.57
C VAL A 95 1.98 -9.22 -0.17
N LEU A 96 0.93 -9.42 -0.97
CA LEU A 96 0.60 -10.69 -1.61
C LEU A 96 1.43 -11.04 -2.86
N VAL A 97 2.24 -10.12 -3.39
CA VAL A 97 3.13 -10.36 -4.55
C VAL A 97 3.79 -11.75 -4.58
N PRO A 98 4.33 -12.30 -3.47
CA PRO A 98 4.97 -13.63 -3.51
C PRO A 98 4.01 -14.79 -3.78
N LEU A 99 2.72 -14.60 -3.54
CA LEU A 99 1.67 -15.61 -3.64
C LEU A 99 0.74 -15.40 -4.84
N VAL A 100 0.62 -14.17 -5.34
CA VAL A 100 -0.28 -13.84 -6.45
C VAL A 100 0.47 -13.12 -7.57
N ASP A 101 0.30 -13.62 -8.78
CA ASP A 101 0.77 -12.95 -10.00
C ASP A 101 -0.33 -11.99 -10.48
N ARG A 102 -0.34 -10.78 -9.92
CA ARG A 102 -1.30 -9.71 -10.24
C ARG A 102 -0.58 -8.40 -10.51
N GLU A 103 -1.19 -7.57 -11.33
CA GLU A 103 -0.71 -6.21 -11.55
C GLU A 103 -0.80 -5.42 -10.24
N LEU A 104 0.29 -4.74 -9.88
CA LEU A 104 0.32 -3.89 -8.70
C LEU A 104 -0.57 -2.66 -8.88
N PRO A 105 -1.23 -2.20 -7.81
CA PRO A 105 -2.22 -1.15 -7.92
C PRO A 105 -1.57 0.20 -8.25
N PHE A 106 -2.17 0.92 -9.20
CA PHE A 106 -1.84 2.30 -9.54
C PHE A 106 -2.88 3.27 -8.98
N PRO A 107 -2.46 4.49 -8.60
CA PRO A 107 -3.40 5.52 -8.19
C PRO A 107 -4.36 5.89 -9.32
N ARG A 108 -5.61 6.16 -8.96
CA ARG A 108 -6.61 6.69 -9.90
C ARG A 108 -6.29 8.15 -10.26
N PRO A 109 -6.61 8.58 -11.49
CA PRO A 109 -6.48 9.97 -11.88
C PRO A 109 -7.21 10.92 -10.91
N LEU A 110 -6.49 11.94 -10.44
CA LEU A 110 -7.03 13.05 -9.68
C LEU A 110 -7.73 13.96 -10.67
N ASN A 111 -9.03 14.18 -10.47
CA ASN A 111 -9.85 15.01 -11.35
C ASN A 111 -10.04 16.40 -10.71
N PRO A 112 -9.08 17.35 -10.84
CA PRO A 112 -9.28 18.71 -10.33
C PRO A 112 -10.40 19.39 -11.12
N ALA A 113 -11.26 20.12 -10.41
CA ALA A 113 -12.43 20.79 -11.00
C ALA A 113 -12.04 21.88 -12.01
N ARG A 114 -10.86 22.50 -11.83
CA ARG A 114 -10.37 23.53 -12.74
C ARG A 114 -9.13 23.08 -13.52
N PRO A 115 -9.16 23.11 -14.86
CA PRO A 115 -8.03 22.74 -15.71
C PRO A 115 -6.80 23.64 -15.52
N GLU A 116 -6.98 24.88 -15.05
CA GLU A 116 -5.90 25.82 -14.79
C GLU A 116 -4.94 25.38 -13.65
N PHE A 117 -5.29 24.36 -12.87
CA PHE A 117 -4.39 23.77 -11.89
C PHE A 117 -3.43 22.72 -12.48
N ALA A 118 -2.73 23.09 -13.55
CA ALA A 118 -1.68 22.28 -14.18
C ALA A 118 -0.64 21.74 -13.16
N LYS A 119 -0.44 22.44 -12.04
CA LYS A 119 0.41 22.00 -10.92
C LYS A 119 -0.02 20.66 -10.30
N PHE A 120 -1.31 20.35 -10.25
CA PHE A 120 -1.81 19.09 -9.71
C PHE A 120 -1.54 17.95 -10.69
N ALA A 121 -1.88 18.15 -11.96
CA ALA A 121 -1.62 17.19 -13.03
C ALA A 121 -0.11 16.86 -13.15
N GLN A 122 0.76 17.87 -13.04
CA GLN A 122 2.21 17.65 -13.07
C GLN A 122 2.69 16.81 -11.88
N ARG A 123 2.28 17.14 -10.65
CA ARG A 123 2.67 16.39 -9.44
C ARG A 123 2.14 14.95 -9.50
N GLU A 124 0.92 14.77 -9.97
CA GLU A 124 0.33 13.46 -10.19
C GLU A 124 1.13 12.64 -11.20
N ALA A 125 1.42 13.21 -12.38
CA ALA A 125 2.18 12.52 -13.42
C ALA A 125 3.57 12.08 -12.92
N VAL A 126 4.24 12.92 -12.12
CA VAL A 126 5.52 12.57 -11.48
C VAL A 126 5.36 11.39 -10.53
N GLN A 127 4.29 11.35 -9.73
CA GLN A 127 4.05 10.26 -8.77
C GLN A 127 3.67 8.96 -9.49
N ALA A 128 2.80 9.03 -10.49
CA ALA A 128 2.42 7.88 -11.31
C ALA A 128 3.62 7.29 -12.04
N HIS A 129 4.48 8.15 -12.62
CA HIS A 129 5.72 7.72 -13.26
C HIS A 129 6.71 7.09 -12.28
N ALA A 130 6.89 7.68 -11.09
CA ALA A 130 7.76 7.11 -10.07
C ALA A 130 7.27 5.72 -9.61
N LEU A 131 5.96 5.55 -9.44
CA LEU A 131 5.38 4.25 -9.09
C LEU A 131 5.57 3.23 -10.22
N HIS A 132 5.39 3.64 -11.48
CA HIS A 132 5.64 2.80 -12.64
C HIS A 132 7.08 2.28 -12.68
N LEU A 133 8.07 3.16 -12.45
CA LEU A 133 9.47 2.76 -12.40
C LEU A 133 9.75 1.77 -11.26
N LEU A 134 9.15 1.97 -10.08
CA LEU A 134 9.28 1.04 -8.95
C LEU A 134 8.63 -0.32 -9.21
N HIS A 135 7.47 -0.35 -9.88
CA HIS A 135 6.80 -1.59 -10.25
C HIS A 135 7.56 -2.35 -11.34
N ALA A 136 8.21 -1.65 -12.25
CA ALA A 136 9.05 -2.25 -13.29
C ALA A 136 10.38 -2.80 -12.74
N ASP A 137 10.82 -2.35 -11.57
CA ASP A 137 12.05 -2.79 -10.91
C ASP A 137 11.87 -4.09 -10.11
N GLY A 138 11.64 -5.18 -10.85
CA GLY A 138 11.45 -6.52 -10.28
C GLY A 138 12.65 -6.98 -9.43
N THR A 139 13.88 -6.57 -9.75
CA THR A 139 15.06 -6.95 -8.96
C THR A 139 15.01 -6.35 -7.56
N HIS A 140 14.76 -5.04 -7.42
CA HIS A 140 14.60 -4.44 -6.08
C HIS A 140 13.41 -5.00 -5.32
N GLN A 141 12.32 -5.31 -6.02
CA GLN A 141 11.12 -5.89 -5.42
C GLN A 141 11.42 -7.22 -4.69
N TRP A 142 12.36 -8.04 -5.18
CA TRP A 142 12.72 -9.32 -4.54
C TRP A 142 13.95 -9.22 -3.63
N GLU A 143 15.05 -8.62 -4.12
CA GLU A 143 16.34 -8.64 -3.43
C GLU A 143 16.42 -7.58 -2.31
N ARG A 144 15.66 -6.49 -2.44
CA ARG A 144 15.67 -5.33 -1.51
C ARG A 144 14.25 -4.94 -1.09
N THR A 145 13.45 -5.97 -0.79
CA THR A 145 12.01 -5.86 -0.50
C THR A 145 11.65 -4.74 0.50
N ASP A 146 12.40 -4.59 1.60
CA ASP A 146 12.13 -3.56 2.61
C ASP A 146 12.29 -2.14 2.05
N ASP A 147 13.43 -1.86 1.42
CA ASP A 147 13.71 -0.58 0.76
C ASP A 147 12.70 -0.28 -0.35
N TRP A 148 12.37 -1.29 -1.17
CA TRP A 148 11.38 -1.17 -2.24
C TRP A 148 9.99 -0.79 -1.69
N LEU A 149 9.50 -1.50 -0.67
CA LEU A 149 8.21 -1.19 -0.03
C LEU A 149 8.23 0.22 0.56
N ARG A 150 9.29 0.62 1.26
CA ARG A 150 9.40 1.97 1.82
C ARG A 150 9.35 3.05 0.75
N GLN A 151 9.99 2.84 -0.40
CA GLN A 151 9.94 3.77 -1.53
C GLN A 151 8.53 3.84 -2.15
N VAL A 152 7.90 2.68 -2.41
CA VAL A 152 6.52 2.59 -2.93
C VAL A 152 5.55 3.33 -2.02
N PHE A 153 5.55 3.02 -0.72
CA PHE A 153 4.63 3.65 0.23
C PHE A 153 4.92 5.14 0.42
N LYS A 154 6.16 5.60 0.17
CA LYS A 154 6.49 7.02 0.12
C LYS A 154 5.88 7.73 -1.08
N VAL A 155 5.83 7.09 -2.24
CA VAL A 155 5.14 7.62 -3.43
C VAL A 155 3.62 7.67 -3.18
N TRP A 156 3.04 6.62 -2.60
CA TRP A 156 1.64 6.60 -2.18
C TRP A 156 1.29 7.69 -1.18
N GLU A 157 2.13 7.91 -0.16
CA GLU A 157 1.93 8.99 0.81
C GLU A 157 1.85 10.36 0.12
N LYS A 158 2.74 10.63 -0.85
CA LYS A 158 2.73 11.87 -1.62
C LYS A 158 1.48 11.99 -2.50
N HIS A 159 1.03 10.90 -3.10
CA HIS A 159 -0.16 10.87 -3.93
C HIS A 159 -1.45 11.07 -3.13
N LEU A 160 -1.60 10.39 -2.00
CA LEU A 160 -2.78 10.51 -1.15
C LEU A 160 -2.89 11.90 -0.50
N ARG A 161 -1.75 12.54 -0.18
CA ARG A 161 -1.73 13.96 0.20
C ARG A 161 -2.21 14.86 -0.92
N LEU A 162 -1.74 14.63 -2.15
CA LEU A 162 -2.19 15.38 -3.32
C LEU A 162 -3.70 15.18 -3.56
N ALA A 163 -4.21 13.95 -3.41
CA ALA A 163 -5.63 13.65 -3.51
C ALA A 163 -6.46 14.41 -2.47
N ALA A 164 -5.96 14.52 -1.24
CA ALA A 164 -6.60 15.33 -0.19
C ALA A 164 -6.59 16.83 -0.52
N GLU A 165 -5.48 17.36 -1.04
CA GLU A 165 -5.39 18.74 -1.52
C GLU A 165 -6.41 19.03 -2.64
N VAL A 166 -6.51 18.14 -3.64
CA VAL A 166 -7.46 18.26 -4.74
C VAL A 166 -8.91 18.19 -4.23
N ARG A 167 -9.22 17.30 -3.29
CA ARG A 167 -10.56 17.21 -2.68
C ARG A 167 -10.95 18.50 -1.97
N VAL A 168 -10.03 19.08 -1.18
CA VAL A 168 -10.27 20.36 -0.50
C VAL A 168 -10.49 21.47 -1.52
N ASP A 169 -9.69 21.52 -2.58
CA ASP A 169 -9.83 22.54 -3.62
C ASP A 169 -11.16 22.40 -4.39
N ASN A 170 -11.51 21.19 -4.83
CA ASN A 170 -12.80 20.91 -5.48
C ASN A 170 -14.00 21.22 -4.57
N GLY A 171 -13.85 21.11 -3.25
CA GLY A 171 -14.88 21.43 -2.26
C GLY A 171 -15.11 22.93 -2.02
N ARG A 172 -14.28 23.82 -2.59
CA ARG A 172 -14.44 25.28 -2.39
C ARG A 172 -15.67 25.79 -3.14
N PRO A 173 -16.48 26.71 -2.56
CA PRO A 173 -17.69 27.22 -3.20
C PRO A 173 -17.46 27.79 -4.60
N CYS A 174 -16.32 28.44 -4.84
CA CYS A 174 -15.97 29.00 -6.13
C CYS A 174 -15.65 27.96 -7.23
N ASN A 175 -15.56 26.67 -6.88
CA ASN A 175 -15.22 25.57 -7.78
C ASN A 175 -16.41 24.62 -8.03
N GLN A 176 -17.59 24.90 -7.47
CA GLN A 176 -18.79 24.05 -7.54
C GLN A 176 -19.84 24.57 -8.56
N HIS A 177 -19.41 25.28 -9.59
CA HIS A 177 -20.28 25.90 -10.61
C HIS A 177 -20.23 25.16 -11.94
#